data_AF-A0A1G7PKR5-F1
#
_entry.id   AF-A0A1G7PKR5-F1
#
_cell.length_a   1.000
_cell.length_b   1.000
_cell.length_c   1.000
_cell.angle_alpha   90.00
_cell.angle_beta   90.00
_cell.angle_gamma   90.00
#
_symmetry.space_group_name_H-M   'P 1'
#
loop_
_entity.id
_entity.type
_entity.pdbx_description
1 polymer ?
#
loop_
_entity_poly.entity_id
_entity_poly.type
_entity_poly.pdbx_seq_one_letter_code
_entity_poly.pdbx_strand_id
1 'polypeptide(L)'
;MRVSDMMKPDGRVFLKSEWGQISDDWPCVSFTKRSVGDRLRREFVAGRDILIYVGTTSTEMTRLPEHRSRLISAVAIEPNQILETRKIVPPDIWANSNAQWGDRWPHSMAVVAAANMVGPPYPPAHGVIPTAYRSFSEIANRGDVVEAVDVERDAVMALEIDPIALTLREDVQAYLELRSSVSKEIDSSVKQDAYRMAMLIIERAKSGGEIGVKINPLRSAPNLSELNALLIRKWGEQAGQCALCGGALTVGGGNKMLQPSADRTDSANGAYDDANTAITHLACNLAKNKYGMDDFEDWLSVLRGVDLQPGG
;
A
#
# COMPACT_ATOMS: atom_id res chain seq x y z
N MET A 1 24.86 -0.71 13.47
CA MET A 1 23.95 0.42 13.16
C MET A 1 23.06 0.64 14.38
N ARG A 2 22.33 1.76 14.51
CA ARG A 2 21.33 1.96 15.56
C ARG A 2 19.93 2.04 14.99
N VAL A 3 18.92 1.75 15.81
CA VAL A 3 17.51 1.92 15.41
C VAL A 3 17.22 3.34 14.93
N SER A 4 17.85 4.35 15.54
CA SER A 4 17.78 5.75 15.10
C SER A 4 18.15 5.96 13.62
N ASP A 5 18.97 5.09 13.04
CA ASP A 5 19.41 5.21 11.65
C ASP A 5 18.36 4.69 10.65
N MET A 6 17.32 3.98 11.12
CA MET A 6 16.21 3.48 10.29
C MET A 6 14.97 4.38 10.31
N MET A 7 14.98 5.46 11.09
CA MET A 7 13.83 6.32 11.31
C MET A 7 14.23 7.81 11.37
N LYS A 8 13.25 8.72 11.42
CA LYS A 8 13.54 10.15 11.59
C LYS A 8 13.62 10.53 13.07
N PRO A 9 14.33 11.62 13.43
CA PRO A 9 14.45 12.06 14.81
C PRO A 9 13.13 12.37 15.51
N ASP A 10 12.08 12.73 14.78
CA ASP A 10 10.71 13.00 15.25
C ASP A 10 9.75 11.82 15.02
N GLY A 11 10.24 10.69 14.52
CA GLY A 11 9.41 9.52 14.21
C GLY A 11 8.91 8.78 15.44
N ARG A 12 7.84 8.02 15.26
CA ARG A 12 7.20 7.21 16.32
C ARG A 12 7.77 5.79 16.34
N VAL A 13 7.79 5.18 17.52
CA VAL A 13 8.24 3.80 17.74
C VAL A 13 7.03 2.93 18.07
N PHE A 14 6.59 2.14 17.10
CA PHE A 14 5.55 1.15 17.29
C PHE A 14 6.16 -0.18 17.74
N LEU A 15 5.41 -0.95 18.49
CA LEU A 15 5.80 -2.23 19.04
C LEU A 15 4.75 -3.26 18.66
N LYS A 16 5.19 -4.45 18.26
CA LYS A 16 4.31 -5.58 18.01
C LYS A 16 4.86 -6.85 18.63
N SER A 17 3.98 -7.61 19.26
CA SER A 17 4.31 -8.92 19.78
C SER A 17 4.51 -9.92 18.63
N GLU A 18 5.66 -10.58 18.60
CA GLU A 18 6.05 -11.53 17.55
C GLU A 18 6.69 -12.78 18.14
N TRP A 19 6.84 -13.82 17.32
CA TRP A 19 7.34 -15.13 17.75
C TRP A 19 8.77 -15.43 17.34
N GLY A 20 9.30 -14.62 16.43
CA GLY A 20 10.64 -14.77 15.87
C GLY A 20 11.12 -13.46 15.29
N GLN A 21 12.39 -13.44 14.91
CA GLN A 21 12.97 -12.33 14.18
C GLN A 21 12.38 -12.25 12.78
N ILE A 22 12.44 -11.04 12.20
CA ILE A 22 12.18 -10.85 10.77
C ILE A 22 13.23 -11.61 9.94
N SER A 23 12.79 -12.24 8.84
CA SER A 23 13.65 -13.04 7.95
C SER A 23 13.03 -13.17 6.55
N ASP A 24 13.77 -13.76 5.61
CA ASP A 24 13.29 -14.09 4.25
C ASP A 24 12.11 -15.08 4.26
N ASP A 25 12.05 -15.94 5.27
CA ASP A 25 10.93 -16.87 5.44
C ASP A 25 9.63 -16.13 5.79
N TRP A 26 9.73 -14.95 6.42
CA TRP A 26 8.56 -14.16 6.82
C TRP A 26 8.81 -12.65 6.68
N PRO A 27 8.88 -12.10 5.45
CA PRO A 27 9.38 -10.75 5.21
C PRO A 27 8.27 -9.69 5.32
N CYS A 28 7.39 -9.84 6.31
CA CYS A 28 6.23 -8.97 6.50
C CYS A 28 5.80 -8.87 7.96
N VAL A 29 5.04 -7.83 8.28
CA VAL A 29 4.35 -7.69 9.57
C VAL A 29 2.94 -8.24 9.42
N SER A 30 2.67 -9.36 10.09
CA SER A 30 1.40 -10.09 9.95
C SER A 30 0.48 -9.93 11.14
N PHE A 31 -0.81 -9.89 10.89
CA PHE A 31 -1.83 -9.69 11.92
C PHE A 31 -3.11 -10.46 11.61
N THR A 32 -3.76 -10.92 12.68
CA THR A 32 -5.03 -11.65 12.59
C THR A 32 -6.19 -10.72 12.26
N LYS A 33 -6.20 -9.51 12.84
CA LYS A 33 -7.31 -8.54 12.70
C LYS A 33 -6.93 -7.47 11.69
N ARG A 34 -7.73 -7.31 10.63
CA ARG A 34 -7.55 -6.23 9.64
C ARG A 34 -7.48 -4.83 10.27
N SER A 35 -8.18 -4.62 11.38
CA SER A 35 -8.18 -3.34 12.12
C SER A 35 -6.79 -2.87 12.56
N VAL A 36 -5.86 -3.80 12.80
CA VAL A 36 -4.46 -3.48 13.13
C VAL A 36 -3.78 -2.84 11.92
N GLY A 37 -3.95 -3.42 10.75
CA GLY A 37 -3.48 -2.85 9.49
C GLY A 37 -4.12 -1.49 9.20
N ASP A 38 -5.44 -1.34 9.41
CA ASP A 38 -6.12 -0.05 9.19
C ASP A 38 -5.61 1.03 10.16
N ARG A 39 -5.25 0.66 11.40
CA ARG A 39 -4.63 1.57 12.37
C ARG A 39 -3.24 1.98 11.91
N LEU A 40 -2.37 1.03 11.56
CA LEU A 40 -1.03 1.30 11.05
C LEU A 40 -1.09 2.15 9.77
N ARG A 41 -2.03 1.91 8.87
CA ARG A 41 -2.22 2.74 7.66
C ARG A 41 -2.52 4.21 7.98
N ARG A 42 -3.26 4.49 9.06
CA ARG A 42 -3.60 5.86 9.48
C ARG A 42 -2.47 6.54 10.24
N GLU A 43 -1.75 5.77 11.06
CA GLU A 43 -0.87 6.31 12.10
C GLU A 43 0.63 6.19 11.78
N PHE A 44 1.03 5.17 11.03
CA PHE A 44 2.43 4.89 10.69
C PHE A 44 2.83 5.64 9.42
N VAL A 45 3.89 6.44 9.51
CA VAL A 45 4.45 7.18 8.39
C VAL A 45 5.74 6.51 7.91
N ALA A 46 5.68 5.91 6.73
CA ALA A 46 6.82 5.25 6.10
C ALA A 46 8.02 6.20 5.93
N GLY A 47 9.22 5.73 6.25
CA GLY A 47 10.47 6.51 6.21
C GLY A 47 10.62 7.54 7.33
N ARG A 48 9.62 7.67 8.22
CA ARG A 48 9.68 8.46 9.45
C ARG A 48 9.65 7.58 10.69
N ASP A 49 8.71 6.65 10.74
CA ASP A 49 8.43 5.81 11.90
C ASP A 49 9.07 4.41 11.78
N ILE A 50 9.16 3.68 12.89
CA ILE A 50 9.69 2.31 12.95
C ILE A 50 8.77 1.39 13.77
N LEU A 51 8.77 0.10 13.45
CA LEU A 51 8.09 -0.92 14.22
C LEU A 51 9.12 -1.92 14.79
N ILE A 52 9.01 -2.23 16.07
CA ILE A 52 9.90 -3.15 16.79
C ILE A 52 9.16 -4.45 17.11
N TYR A 53 9.80 -5.56 16.81
CA TYR A 53 9.34 -6.88 17.20
C TYR A 53 9.71 -7.16 18.64
N VAL A 54 8.71 -7.54 19.43
CA VAL A 54 8.86 -7.92 20.83
C VAL A 54 8.48 -9.39 20.97
N GLY A 55 9.45 -10.22 21.33
CA GLY A 55 9.23 -11.65 21.48
C GLY A 55 8.24 -11.98 22.59
N THR A 56 7.24 -12.82 22.31
CA THR A 56 6.27 -13.23 23.34
C THR A 56 6.89 -14.13 24.41
N THR A 57 6.15 -14.38 25.49
CA THR A 57 6.52 -15.35 26.52
C THR A 57 6.11 -16.80 26.18
N SER A 58 5.43 -17.03 25.05
CA SER A 58 4.91 -18.35 24.68
C SER A 58 6.03 -19.33 24.41
N THR A 59 6.13 -20.40 25.22
CA THR A 59 7.11 -21.47 25.01
C THR A 59 6.82 -22.30 23.77
N GLU A 60 5.55 -22.37 23.36
CA GLU A 60 5.07 -23.13 22.21
C GLU A 60 5.36 -22.41 20.88
N MET A 61 5.08 -21.10 20.85
CA MET A 61 5.13 -20.31 19.61
C MET A 61 6.46 -19.56 19.46
N THR A 62 6.99 -18.97 20.53
CA THR A 62 8.34 -18.38 20.56
C THR A 62 9.35 -19.46 20.93
N ARG A 63 9.73 -20.23 19.90
CA ARG A 63 10.52 -21.46 20.05
C ARG A 63 11.89 -21.21 20.68
N LEU A 64 12.60 -20.18 20.21
CA LEU A 64 13.93 -19.82 20.71
C LEU A 64 13.81 -19.11 22.07
N PRO A 65 14.31 -19.71 23.17
CA PRO A 65 14.20 -19.12 24.50
C PRO A 65 14.81 -17.72 24.61
N GLU A 66 15.90 -17.47 23.89
CA GLU A 66 16.59 -16.19 23.84
C GLU A 66 15.75 -15.05 23.26
N HIS A 67 14.68 -15.33 22.49
CA HIS A 67 13.78 -14.31 21.95
C HIS A 67 12.70 -13.88 22.94
N ARG A 68 12.39 -14.70 23.95
CA ARG A 68 11.24 -14.47 24.83
C ARG A 68 11.41 -13.21 25.67
N SER A 69 10.41 -12.33 25.65
CA SER A 69 10.45 -11.04 26.36
C SER A 69 11.65 -10.16 25.97
N ARG A 70 12.12 -10.27 24.72
CA ARG A 70 13.21 -9.46 24.16
C ARG A 70 12.72 -8.60 23.00
N LEU A 71 13.44 -7.51 22.75
CA LEU A 71 13.36 -6.80 21.49
C LEU A 71 14.23 -7.56 20.50
N ILE A 72 13.67 -7.96 19.36
CA ILE A 72 14.32 -8.95 18.47
C ILE A 72 14.57 -8.44 17.06
N SER A 73 13.74 -7.52 16.54
CA SER A 73 13.92 -6.93 15.21
C SER A 73 13.38 -5.50 15.16
N ALA A 74 13.93 -4.69 14.25
CA ALA A 74 13.43 -3.39 13.85
C ALA A 74 13.04 -3.43 12.37
N VAL A 75 11.84 -2.98 12.04
CA VAL A 75 11.30 -3.04 10.67
C VAL A 75 10.61 -1.74 10.28
N ALA A 76 10.85 -1.31 9.05
CA ALA A 76 10.07 -0.29 8.38
C ALA A 76 9.06 -0.98 7.45
N ILE A 77 7.79 -0.60 7.53
CA ILE A 77 6.70 -1.23 6.76
C ILE A 77 6.22 -0.34 5.62
N GLU A 78 5.55 -0.96 4.65
CA GLU A 78 4.69 -0.31 3.65
C GLU A 78 3.24 -0.24 4.18
N PRO A 79 2.82 0.87 4.82
CA PRO A 79 1.51 0.95 5.46
C PRO A 79 0.35 1.14 4.46
N ASN A 80 0.63 1.50 3.20
CA ASN A 80 -0.42 1.79 2.23
C ASN A 80 -1.03 0.55 1.60
N GLN A 81 -0.50 -0.65 1.86
CA GLN A 81 -1.02 -1.88 1.30
C GLN A 81 -1.18 -2.95 2.38
N ILE A 82 -2.41 -3.39 2.58
CA ILE A 82 -2.71 -4.58 3.37
C ILE A 82 -2.92 -5.71 2.39
N LEU A 83 -2.01 -6.68 2.40
CA LEU A 83 -2.01 -7.84 1.53
C LEU A 83 -2.45 -9.09 2.28
N GLU A 84 -2.83 -10.12 1.52
CA GLU A 84 -2.91 -11.46 2.06
C GLU A 84 -1.49 -11.97 2.35
N THR A 85 -1.25 -12.53 3.54
CA THR A 85 0.10 -12.98 3.95
C THR A 85 0.72 -13.96 2.97
N ARG A 86 -0.10 -14.88 2.42
CA ARG A 86 0.32 -15.87 1.41
C ARG A 86 0.83 -15.28 0.09
N LYS A 87 0.57 -13.98 -0.17
CA LYS A 87 1.08 -13.27 -1.35
C LYS A 87 2.48 -12.70 -1.10
N ILE A 88 2.90 -12.55 0.15
CA ILE A 88 4.21 -12.02 0.52
C ILE A 88 5.17 -13.14 0.93
N VAL A 89 4.70 -14.09 1.73
CA VAL A 89 5.50 -15.21 2.25
C VAL A 89 5.78 -16.24 1.15
N PRO A 90 6.96 -16.88 1.13
CA PRO A 90 7.24 -18.00 0.22
C PRO A 90 6.18 -19.11 0.34
N PRO A 91 5.71 -19.70 -0.78
CA PRO A 91 4.61 -20.67 -0.76
C PRO A 91 4.83 -21.85 0.21
N ASP A 92 6.04 -22.38 0.26
CA ASP A 92 6.41 -23.54 1.06
C ASP A 92 6.37 -23.22 2.56
N ILE A 93 6.85 -22.03 2.93
CA ILE A 93 6.82 -21.53 4.30
C ILE A 93 5.37 -21.27 4.73
N TRP A 94 4.57 -20.66 3.86
CA TRP A 94 3.15 -20.44 4.12
C TRP A 94 2.39 -21.76 4.33
N ALA A 95 2.63 -22.76 3.46
CA ALA A 95 2.00 -24.08 3.57
C ALA A 95 2.34 -24.76 4.91
N ASN A 96 3.62 -24.74 5.31
CA ASN A 96 4.08 -25.29 6.59
C ASN A 96 3.44 -24.57 7.79
N SER A 97 3.42 -23.24 7.76
CA SER A 97 2.78 -22.43 8.81
C SER A 97 1.29 -22.72 8.92
N ASN A 98 0.58 -22.78 7.79
CA ASN A 98 -0.85 -23.04 7.76
C ASN A 98 -1.19 -24.48 8.20
N ALA A 99 -0.35 -25.47 7.87
CA ALA A 99 -0.53 -26.84 8.36
C ALA A 99 -0.39 -26.93 9.89
N GLN A 100 0.51 -26.13 10.49
CA GLN A 100 0.74 -26.15 11.92
C GLN A 100 -0.25 -25.29 12.72
N TRP A 101 -0.60 -24.12 12.21
CA TRP A 101 -1.30 -23.08 12.96
C TRP A 101 -2.65 -22.67 12.38
N GLY A 102 -2.99 -23.15 11.17
CA GLY A 102 -4.11 -22.67 10.38
C GLY A 102 -3.90 -21.25 9.85
N ASP A 103 -4.98 -20.64 9.37
CA ASP A 103 -4.98 -19.30 8.76
C ASP A 103 -5.02 -18.19 9.83
N ARG A 104 -4.08 -18.22 10.79
CA ARG A 104 -4.04 -17.29 11.93
C ARG A 104 -3.66 -15.86 11.55
N TRP A 105 -2.89 -15.68 10.48
CA TRP A 105 -2.48 -14.36 10.00
C TRP A 105 -2.82 -14.21 8.53
N PRO A 106 -4.09 -13.93 8.20
CA PRO A 106 -4.50 -13.75 6.83
C PRO A 106 -4.05 -12.40 6.26
N HIS A 107 -3.66 -11.43 7.10
CA HIS A 107 -3.33 -10.07 6.69
C HIS A 107 -1.89 -9.68 7.04
N SER A 108 -1.24 -8.95 6.13
CA SER A 108 0.13 -8.48 6.29
C SER A 108 0.38 -7.13 5.63
N MET A 109 1.41 -6.45 6.11
CA MET A 109 2.08 -5.33 5.42
C MET A 109 3.51 -5.73 5.10
N ALA A 110 3.98 -5.44 3.89
CA ALA A 110 5.35 -5.76 3.47
C ALA A 110 6.37 -4.95 4.28
N VAL A 111 7.51 -5.56 4.59
CA VAL A 111 8.64 -4.87 5.23
C VAL A 111 9.59 -4.38 4.15
N VAL A 112 9.87 -3.07 4.15
CA VAL A 112 10.70 -2.41 3.13
C VAL A 112 12.15 -2.21 3.58
N ALA A 113 12.40 -2.26 4.89
CA ALA A 113 13.73 -2.29 5.47
C ALA A 113 13.68 -3.04 6.79
N ALA A 114 14.70 -3.86 7.07
CA ALA A 114 14.73 -4.71 8.25
C ALA A 114 16.13 -4.75 8.86
N ALA A 115 16.16 -4.91 10.18
CA ALA A 115 17.35 -5.21 10.93
C ALA A 115 17.00 -6.08 12.14
N ASN A 116 17.93 -6.91 12.55
CA ASN A 116 17.80 -7.68 13.79
C ASN A 116 18.53 -6.96 14.93
N MET A 117 17.98 -7.06 16.13
CA MET A 117 18.67 -6.53 17.32
C MET A 117 19.96 -7.32 17.54
N VAL A 118 21.04 -6.63 17.90
CA VAL A 118 22.31 -7.30 18.21
C VAL A 118 22.13 -8.19 19.45
N GLY A 119 22.67 -9.41 19.39
CA GLY A 119 22.60 -10.40 20.46
C GLY A 119 22.98 -11.81 19.97
N PRO A 120 22.77 -12.85 20.78
CA PRO A 120 22.37 -12.81 22.20
C PRO A 120 23.48 -12.30 23.15
N PRO A 121 23.14 -11.75 24.33
CA PRO A 121 21.77 -11.54 24.81
C PRO A 121 21.09 -10.37 24.10
N TYR A 122 19.88 -10.59 23.59
CA TYR A 122 19.07 -9.52 23.02
C TYR A 122 18.54 -8.58 24.10
N PRO A 123 18.23 -7.31 23.78
CA PRO A 123 17.77 -6.33 24.76
C PRO A 123 16.50 -6.77 25.50
N PRO A 124 16.47 -6.71 26.84
CA PRO A 124 15.30 -7.08 27.64
C PRO A 124 14.14 -6.10 27.44
N ALA A 125 12.97 -6.57 27.00
CA ALA A 125 11.81 -5.68 26.82
C ALA A 125 11.41 -4.97 28.13
N HIS A 126 11.38 -5.71 29.25
CA HIS A 126 11.13 -5.13 30.58
C HIS A 126 12.18 -4.09 31.03
N GLY A 127 13.41 -4.14 30.51
CA GLY A 127 14.46 -3.21 30.88
C GLY A 127 14.49 -1.95 30.01
N VAL A 128 14.14 -2.09 28.72
CA VAL A 128 14.18 -1.00 27.75
C VAL A 128 12.85 -0.24 27.66
N ILE A 129 11.73 -0.96 27.66
CA ILE A 129 10.39 -0.41 27.44
C ILE A 129 9.39 -0.92 28.51
N PRO A 130 9.66 -0.75 29.82
CA PRO A 130 8.86 -1.37 30.89
C PRO A 130 7.37 -1.04 30.87
N THR A 131 7.00 0.19 30.50
CA THR A 131 5.63 0.70 30.46
C THR A 131 4.92 0.19 29.23
N ALA A 132 5.49 0.42 28.04
CA ALA A 132 4.91 -0.08 26.80
C ALA A 132 4.83 -1.62 26.80
N TYR A 133 5.84 -2.33 27.32
CA TYR A 133 5.81 -3.79 27.41
C TYR A 133 4.68 -4.31 28.31
N ARG A 134 4.43 -3.68 29.46
CA ARG A 134 3.29 -4.03 30.32
C ARG A 134 1.95 -3.84 29.63
N SER A 135 1.82 -2.82 28.78
CA SER A 135 0.56 -2.52 28.11
C SER A 135 0.10 -3.62 27.13
N PHE A 136 1.00 -4.49 26.64
CA PHE A 136 0.60 -5.67 25.85
C PHE A 136 -0.30 -6.65 26.62
N SER A 137 -0.24 -6.62 27.96
CA SER A 137 -1.10 -7.47 28.80
C SER A 137 -2.53 -6.93 28.94
N GLU A 138 -2.74 -5.65 28.62
CA GLU A 138 -4.05 -5.00 28.67
C GLU A 138 -4.98 -5.59 27.60
N ILE A 139 -6.24 -5.84 27.97
CA ILE A 139 -7.24 -6.45 27.08
C ILE A 139 -7.40 -5.64 25.79
N ALA A 140 -7.34 -4.31 25.89
CA ALA A 140 -7.47 -3.40 24.76
C ALA A 140 -6.36 -3.57 23.71
N ASN A 141 -5.15 -3.96 24.12
CA ASN A 141 -3.98 -4.04 23.25
C ASN A 141 -3.65 -5.47 22.81
N ARG A 142 -4.46 -6.47 23.20
CA ARG A 142 -4.20 -7.88 22.85
C ARG A 142 -4.25 -8.10 21.34
N GLY A 143 -3.09 -8.41 20.78
CA GLY A 143 -2.88 -8.63 19.34
C GLY A 143 -2.92 -7.34 18.52
N ASP A 144 -2.83 -6.18 19.15
CA ASP A 144 -2.67 -4.87 18.50
C ASP A 144 -1.23 -4.36 18.62
N VAL A 145 -0.96 -3.19 18.08
CA VAL A 145 0.30 -2.45 18.22
C VAL A 145 0.26 -1.49 19.41
N VAL A 146 1.40 -1.37 20.08
CA VAL A 146 1.64 -0.45 21.20
C VAL A 146 2.66 0.58 20.76
N GLU A 147 2.67 1.77 21.36
CA GLU A 147 3.70 2.79 21.10
C GLU A 147 4.63 2.94 22.31
N ALA A 148 5.94 3.00 22.05
CA ALA A 148 6.92 3.47 23.02
C ALA A 148 7.06 5.00 22.89
N VAL A 149 6.93 5.71 23.99
CA VAL A 149 6.96 7.18 24.05
C VAL A 149 8.07 7.68 24.97
N ASP A 150 8.41 8.96 24.85
CA ASP A 150 9.37 9.66 25.71
C ASP A 150 10.68 8.87 25.92
N VAL A 151 11.05 8.60 27.17
CA VAL A 151 12.29 7.91 27.53
C VAL A 151 12.40 6.49 26.97
N GLU A 152 11.27 5.78 26.78
CA GLU A 152 11.26 4.43 26.22
C GLU A 152 11.51 4.46 24.72
N ARG A 153 11.00 5.49 24.04
CA ARG A 153 11.29 5.75 22.62
C ARG A 153 12.78 6.01 22.42
N ASP A 154 13.36 6.89 23.23
CA ASP A 154 14.78 7.24 23.13
C ASP A 154 15.69 6.03 23.46
N ALA A 155 15.28 5.21 24.43
CA ALA A 155 15.98 3.97 24.75
C ALA A 155 15.96 2.97 23.58
N VAL A 156 14.82 2.83 22.89
CA VAL A 156 14.72 1.99 21.68
C VAL A 156 15.60 2.54 20.55
N MET A 157 15.59 3.85 20.31
CA MET A 157 16.40 4.48 19.26
C MET A 157 17.90 4.24 19.44
N ALA A 158 18.35 4.11 20.69
CA ALA A 158 19.76 3.87 21.01
C ALA A 158 20.22 2.41 20.81
N LEU A 159 19.30 1.46 20.59
CA LEU A 159 19.63 0.05 20.45
C LEU A 159 20.46 -0.24 19.20
N GLU A 160 21.43 -1.15 19.35
CA GLU A 160 22.25 -1.63 18.26
C GLU A 160 21.53 -2.70 17.44
N ILE A 161 21.66 -2.58 16.12
CA ILE A 161 21.03 -3.43 15.14
C ILE A 161 21.99 -3.83 14.02
N ASP A 162 21.74 -5.01 13.47
CA ASP A 162 22.38 -5.58 12.27
C ASP A 162 21.38 -5.59 11.12
N PRO A 163 21.57 -4.74 10.09
CA PRO A 163 20.70 -4.70 8.92
C PRO A 163 20.67 -6.04 8.20
N ILE A 164 19.48 -6.42 7.73
CA ILE A 164 19.31 -7.58 6.86
C ILE A 164 18.62 -7.15 5.57
N ALA A 165 19.05 -7.76 4.46
CA ALA A 165 18.35 -7.63 3.19
C ALA A 165 17.26 -8.70 3.16
N LEU A 166 16.03 -8.30 2.82
CA LEU A 166 14.91 -9.22 2.65
C LEU A 166 14.67 -9.47 1.16
N THR A 167 14.44 -10.73 0.81
CA THR A 167 14.02 -11.15 -0.53
C THR A 167 12.50 -11.18 -0.58
N LEU A 168 11.92 -10.08 -1.03
CA LEU A 168 10.47 -10.00 -1.26
C LEU A 168 10.09 -10.73 -2.56
N ARG A 169 8.83 -11.18 -2.65
CA ARG A 169 8.29 -11.74 -3.91
C ARG A 169 8.18 -10.67 -4.99
N GLU A 170 8.31 -11.10 -6.25
CA GLU A 170 8.36 -10.22 -7.43
C GLU A 170 7.16 -9.27 -7.53
N ASP A 171 5.95 -9.74 -7.22
CA ASP A 171 4.73 -8.93 -7.23
C ASP A 171 4.73 -7.81 -6.17
N VAL A 172 5.29 -8.10 -5.00
CA VAL A 172 5.48 -7.11 -3.93
C VAL A 172 6.59 -6.13 -4.31
N GLN A 173 7.69 -6.61 -4.88
CA GLN A 173 8.80 -5.76 -5.35
C GLN A 173 8.32 -4.78 -6.42
N ALA A 174 7.60 -5.27 -7.44
CA ALA A 174 7.05 -4.44 -8.52
C ALA A 174 6.14 -3.32 -7.99
N TYR A 175 5.33 -3.61 -6.96
CA TYR A 175 4.51 -2.59 -6.31
C TYR A 175 5.35 -1.53 -5.58
N LEU A 176 6.37 -1.96 -4.84
CA LEU A 176 7.25 -1.04 -4.09
C LEU A 176 8.09 -0.17 -5.03
N GLU A 177 8.64 -0.75 -6.09
CA GLU A 177 9.38 -0.04 -7.15
C GLU A 177 8.50 1.01 -7.81
N LEU A 178 7.27 0.63 -8.16
CA LEU A 178 6.29 1.55 -8.70
C LEU A 178 6.01 2.72 -7.75
N ARG A 179 5.78 2.44 -6.46
CA ARG A 179 5.53 3.51 -5.49
C ARG A 179 6.75 4.41 -5.33
N SER A 180 7.95 3.84 -5.28
CA SER A 180 9.19 4.57 -5.06
C SER A 180 9.48 5.55 -6.21
N SER A 181 9.32 5.08 -7.46
CA SER A 181 9.47 5.88 -8.69
C SER A 181 8.41 6.99 -8.78
N VAL A 182 7.20 6.71 -8.32
CA VAL A 182 6.08 7.67 -8.31
C VAL A 182 6.21 8.74 -7.21
N SER A 183 6.79 8.42 -6.05
CA SER A 183 6.66 9.29 -4.87
C SER A 183 7.55 10.54 -4.87
N LYS A 184 8.75 10.47 -5.49
CA LYS A 184 9.79 11.50 -5.36
C LYS A 184 9.74 12.62 -6.41
N GLU A 185 9.13 12.40 -7.58
CA GLU A 185 9.19 13.37 -8.71
C GLU A 185 7.83 13.87 -9.20
N ILE A 186 6.72 13.30 -8.72
CA ILE A 186 5.39 13.65 -9.21
C ILE A 186 4.83 14.85 -8.42
N ASP A 187 4.44 15.88 -9.19
CA ASP A 187 3.82 17.11 -8.68
C ASP A 187 2.63 16.78 -7.76
N SER A 188 2.58 17.48 -6.63
CA SER A 188 1.47 17.48 -5.68
C SER A 188 0.09 17.62 -6.34
N SER A 189 -0.01 18.39 -7.42
CA SER A 189 -1.23 18.60 -8.20
C SER A 189 -1.71 17.32 -8.89
N VAL A 190 -0.80 16.50 -9.43
CA VAL A 190 -1.09 15.18 -10.01
C VAL A 190 -1.60 14.23 -8.94
N LYS A 191 -0.98 14.24 -7.75
CA LYS A 191 -1.41 13.40 -6.61
C LYS A 191 -2.82 13.75 -6.16
N GLN A 192 -3.18 15.03 -6.16
CA GLN A 192 -4.54 15.49 -5.84
C GLN A 192 -5.56 15.01 -6.88
N ASP A 193 -5.26 15.15 -8.17
CA ASP A 193 -6.16 14.69 -9.23
C ASP A 193 -6.30 13.16 -9.26
N ALA A 194 -5.23 12.41 -8.99
CA ALA A 194 -5.28 10.95 -8.86
C ALA A 194 -6.17 10.52 -7.69
N TYR A 195 -6.03 11.16 -6.52
CA TYR A 195 -6.91 10.91 -5.37
C TYR A 195 -8.38 11.21 -5.70
N ARG A 196 -8.65 12.35 -6.34
CA ARG A 196 -10.01 12.74 -6.78
C ARG A 196 -10.60 11.70 -7.73
N MET A 197 -9.84 11.25 -8.73
CA MET A 197 -10.27 10.21 -9.66
C MET A 197 -10.56 8.89 -8.95
N ALA A 198 -9.70 8.47 -8.02
CA ALA A 198 -9.90 7.26 -7.22
C ALA A 198 -11.19 7.32 -6.38
N MET A 199 -11.47 8.47 -5.75
CA MET A 199 -12.72 8.69 -5.02
C MET A 199 -13.96 8.58 -5.92
N LEU A 200 -13.93 9.21 -7.10
CA LEU A 200 -15.02 9.11 -8.07
C LEU A 200 -15.26 7.68 -8.55
N ILE A 201 -14.20 6.89 -8.72
CA ILE A 201 -14.31 5.46 -9.07
C ILE A 201 -15.01 4.69 -7.96
N ILE A 202 -14.58 4.88 -6.70
CA ILE A 202 -15.17 4.19 -5.54
C ILE A 202 -16.64 4.55 -5.38
N GLU A 203 -17.00 5.84 -5.50
CA GLU A 203 -18.39 6.29 -5.45
C GLU A 203 -19.22 5.64 -6.57
N ARG A 204 -18.72 5.63 -7.80
CA ARG A 204 -19.37 4.98 -8.94
C ARG A 204 -19.51 3.47 -8.80
N ALA A 205 -18.56 2.80 -8.14
CA ALA A 205 -18.61 1.38 -7.87
C ALA A 205 -19.65 1.06 -6.78
N LYS A 206 -19.75 1.90 -5.73
CA LYS A 206 -20.78 1.79 -4.69
C LYS A 206 -22.19 1.98 -5.24
N SER A 207 -22.38 2.90 -6.17
CA SER A 207 -23.67 3.11 -6.87
C SER A 207 -23.92 2.12 -8.02
N GLY A 208 -22.98 1.20 -8.29
CA GLY A 208 -23.17 0.15 -9.29
C GLY A 208 -24.22 -0.86 -8.82
N GLY A 209 -25.29 -1.05 -9.60
CA GLY A 209 -26.39 -1.94 -9.26
C GLY A 209 -27.67 -1.24 -8.75
N GLU A 210 -27.67 0.08 -8.57
CA GLU A 210 -28.91 0.83 -8.31
C GLU A 210 -29.75 0.98 -9.58
N ILE A 211 -31.06 0.73 -9.46
CA ILE A 211 -32.03 0.82 -10.57
C ILE A 211 -32.33 2.30 -10.86
N GLY A 212 -31.41 2.95 -11.58
CA GLY A 212 -31.72 4.13 -12.37
C GLY A 212 -32.27 3.69 -13.74
N VAL A 213 -33.04 4.55 -14.41
CA VAL A 213 -33.74 4.32 -15.70
C VAL A 213 -32.84 3.82 -16.86
N LYS A 214 -31.53 3.68 -16.65
CA LYS A 214 -30.59 2.85 -17.42
C LYS A 214 -29.86 1.91 -16.46
N ILE A 215 -29.90 0.60 -16.73
CA ILE A 215 -29.14 -0.40 -15.95
C ILE A 215 -27.65 -0.03 -16.01
N ASN A 216 -27.10 0.46 -14.91
CA ASN A 216 -25.67 0.72 -14.80
C ASN A 216 -24.94 -0.63 -14.68
N PRO A 217 -23.84 -0.85 -15.42
CA PRO A 217 -23.08 -2.09 -15.32
C PRO A 217 -22.51 -2.27 -13.90
N LEU A 218 -22.42 -3.52 -13.44
CA LEU A 218 -21.69 -3.89 -12.23
C LEU A 218 -20.23 -3.48 -12.37
N ARG A 219 -19.72 -2.71 -11.40
CA ARG A 219 -18.35 -2.19 -11.40
C ARG A 219 -17.62 -2.72 -10.19
N SER A 220 -16.39 -3.15 -10.39
CA SER A 220 -15.46 -3.53 -9.32
C SER A 220 -14.27 -2.58 -9.36
N ALA A 221 -13.80 -2.21 -8.18
CA ALA A 221 -12.64 -1.34 -8.04
C ALA A 221 -11.74 -1.83 -6.90
N PRO A 222 -10.41 -1.73 -7.05
CA PRO A 222 -9.45 -1.92 -5.95
C PRO A 222 -9.71 -0.95 -4.80
N ASN A 223 -9.01 -1.12 -3.67
CA ASN A 223 -9.13 -0.17 -2.57
C ASN A 223 -8.53 1.21 -2.94
N LEU A 224 -8.87 2.26 -2.20
CA LEU A 224 -8.47 3.65 -2.52
C LEU A 224 -6.97 3.83 -2.72
N SER A 225 -6.15 3.17 -1.89
CA SER A 225 -4.69 3.24 -1.98
C SER A 225 -4.16 2.58 -3.25
N GLU A 226 -4.73 1.43 -3.64
CA GLU A 226 -4.40 0.73 -4.89
C GLU A 226 -4.83 1.52 -6.13
N LEU A 227 -6.04 2.09 -6.13
CA LEU A 227 -6.52 2.95 -7.21
C LEU A 227 -5.66 4.20 -7.37
N ASN A 228 -5.27 4.84 -6.26
CA ASN A 228 -4.43 6.02 -6.32
C ASN A 228 -3.04 5.67 -6.87
N ALA A 229 -2.45 4.56 -6.43
CA ALA A 229 -1.18 4.07 -6.98
C ALA A 229 -1.28 3.73 -8.48
N LEU A 230 -2.35 3.04 -8.90
CA LEU A 230 -2.63 2.72 -10.30
C LEU A 230 -2.76 3.99 -11.15
N LEU A 231 -3.53 4.98 -10.70
CA LEU A 231 -3.73 6.22 -11.44
C LEU A 231 -2.45 7.03 -11.54
N ILE A 232 -1.63 7.08 -10.50
CA ILE A 232 -0.35 7.76 -10.60
C ILE A 232 0.60 7.00 -11.55
N ARG A 233 0.59 5.66 -11.55
CA ARG A 233 1.32 4.86 -12.55
C ARG A 233 0.89 5.21 -13.97
N LYS A 234 -0.42 5.16 -14.24
CA LYS A 234 -0.97 5.45 -15.57
C LYS A 234 -0.60 6.85 -16.04
N TRP A 235 -0.57 7.82 -15.12
CA TRP A 235 -0.11 9.17 -15.45
C TRP A 235 1.35 9.17 -15.96
N GLY A 236 2.23 8.45 -15.28
CA GLY A 236 3.64 8.30 -15.67
C GLY A 236 3.81 7.56 -17.00
N GLU A 237 3.14 6.41 -17.16
CA GLU A 237 3.16 5.60 -18.39
C GLU A 237 2.68 6.40 -19.61
N GLN A 238 1.67 7.25 -19.42
CA GLN A 238 1.13 8.12 -20.46
C GLN A 238 1.93 9.41 -20.64
N ALA A 239 3.04 9.61 -19.93
CA ALA A 239 3.83 10.84 -19.94
C ALA A 239 2.99 12.12 -19.72
N GLY A 240 1.94 12.03 -18.89
CA GLY A 240 0.99 13.13 -18.66
C GLY A 240 0.13 13.51 -19.86
N GLN A 241 -0.06 12.61 -20.84
CA GLN A 241 -0.90 12.81 -22.02
C GLN A 241 -2.23 12.07 -21.89
N CYS A 242 -3.26 12.61 -22.53
CA CYS A 242 -4.58 11.99 -22.62
C CYS A 242 -4.51 10.77 -23.54
N ALA A 243 -4.92 9.61 -23.05
CA ALA A 243 -4.88 8.37 -23.83
C ALA A 243 -5.76 8.37 -25.08
N LEU A 244 -6.76 9.26 -25.15
CA LEU A 244 -7.67 9.36 -26.29
C LEU A 244 -7.19 10.36 -27.35
N CYS A 245 -6.88 11.59 -26.95
CA CYS A 245 -6.54 12.64 -27.92
C CYS A 245 -5.02 12.89 -28.06
N GLY A 246 -4.19 12.34 -27.18
CA GLY A 246 -2.74 12.59 -27.11
C GLY A 246 -2.36 13.97 -26.56
N GLY A 247 -3.33 14.85 -26.28
CA GLY A 247 -3.07 16.18 -25.73
C GLY A 247 -2.61 16.12 -24.27
N ALA A 248 -1.84 17.12 -23.83
CA ALA A 248 -1.36 17.20 -22.46
C ALA A 248 -2.51 17.26 -21.44
N LEU A 249 -2.41 16.48 -20.37
CA LEU A 249 -3.32 16.53 -19.24
C LEU A 249 -2.97 17.74 -18.37
N THR A 250 -3.98 18.54 -18.04
CA THR A 250 -3.81 19.73 -17.21
C THR A 250 -4.31 19.46 -15.81
N VAL A 251 -3.42 19.56 -14.83
CA VAL A 251 -3.73 19.44 -13.40
C VAL A 251 -4.14 20.78 -12.80
N GLY A 252 -5.09 20.76 -11.87
CA GLY A 252 -5.51 21.96 -11.10
C GLY A 252 -6.10 23.12 -11.93
N GLY A 253 -6.40 22.90 -13.22
CA GLY A 253 -6.97 23.91 -14.10
C GLY A 253 -8.43 24.20 -13.79
N GLY A 254 -8.87 25.46 -13.97
CA GLY A 254 -10.27 25.86 -13.78
C GLY A 254 -11.23 25.29 -14.83
N ASN A 255 -10.72 24.82 -15.97
CA ASN A 255 -11.54 24.26 -17.03
C ASN A 255 -11.89 22.79 -16.74
N LYS A 256 -13.12 22.57 -16.27
CA LYS A 256 -13.64 21.23 -15.96
C LYS A 256 -13.60 20.27 -17.16
N MET A 257 -13.67 20.74 -18.39
CA MET A 257 -13.61 19.85 -19.57
C MET A 257 -12.22 19.24 -19.78
N LEU A 258 -11.17 19.94 -19.37
CA LEU A 258 -9.77 19.50 -19.47
C LEU A 258 -9.30 18.77 -18.21
N GLN A 259 -10.14 18.65 -17.18
CA GLN A 259 -9.76 17.94 -15.98
C GLN A 259 -9.46 16.47 -16.31
N PRO A 260 -8.46 15.85 -15.65
CA PRO A 260 -8.19 14.43 -15.83
C PRO A 260 -9.36 13.56 -15.38
N SER A 261 -9.63 12.48 -16.12
CA SER A 261 -10.65 11.50 -15.80
C SER A 261 -10.13 10.10 -16.08
N ALA A 262 -10.41 9.18 -15.16
CA ALA A 262 -10.26 7.75 -15.42
C ALA A 262 -11.32 7.30 -16.44
N ASP A 263 -10.86 6.68 -17.52
CA ASP A 263 -11.66 6.03 -18.54
C ASP A 263 -11.44 4.52 -18.50
N ARG A 264 -12.48 3.77 -18.84
CA ARG A 264 -12.37 2.33 -19.06
C ARG A 264 -12.16 2.09 -20.54
N THR A 265 -11.03 1.49 -20.91
CA THR A 265 -10.69 1.25 -22.32
C THR A 265 -11.78 0.40 -22.97
N ASP A 266 -12.15 -0.71 -22.32
CA ASP A 266 -13.34 -1.49 -22.60
C ASP A 266 -14.45 -1.15 -21.60
N SER A 267 -15.49 -0.47 -22.09
CA SER A 267 -16.67 -0.09 -21.31
C SER A 267 -17.53 -1.28 -20.88
N ALA A 268 -17.45 -2.43 -21.57
CA ALA A 268 -18.14 -3.66 -21.21
C ALA A 268 -17.48 -4.36 -20.02
N ASN A 269 -16.15 -4.25 -19.89
CA ASN A 269 -15.43 -4.65 -18.70
C ASN A 269 -15.67 -3.64 -17.55
N GLY A 270 -16.33 -4.10 -16.48
CA GLY A 270 -16.67 -3.31 -15.29
C GLY A 270 -15.49 -2.93 -14.39
N ALA A 271 -14.33 -3.57 -14.58
CA ALA A 271 -13.18 -3.45 -13.69
C ALA A 271 -12.36 -2.19 -13.97
N TYR A 272 -11.90 -1.55 -12.89
CA TYR A 272 -10.82 -0.56 -12.91
C TYR A 272 -9.51 -1.24 -12.48
N ASP A 273 -8.84 -1.89 -13.42
CA ASP A 273 -7.55 -2.55 -13.24
C ASP A 273 -6.50 -1.96 -14.20
N ASP A 274 -5.30 -2.54 -14.20
CA ASP A 274 -4.21 -2.06 -15.03
C ASP A 274 -4.44 -2.20 -16.54
N ALA A 275 -5.17 -3.25 -16.96
CA ALA A 275 -5.43 -3.53 -18.36
C ALA A 275 -6.57 -2.66 -18.91
N ASN A 276 -7.51 -2.27 -18.06
CA ASN A 276 -8.74 -1.60 -18.47
C ASN A 276 -8.86 -0.14 -18.03
N THR A 277 -7.83 0.47 -17.42
CA THR A 277 -7.90 1.87 -16.95
C THR A 277 -6.89 2.75 -17.68
N ALA A 278 -7.37 3.88 -18.22
CA ALA A 278 -6.54 4.93 -18.81
C ALA A 278 -6.95 6.33 -18.31
N ILE A 279 -6.04 7.32 -18.39
CA ILE A 279 -6.32 8.71 -18.02
C ILE A 279 -6.58 9.54 -19.27
N THR A 280 -7.66 10.30 -19.24
CA THR A 280 -8.15 11.08 -20.38
C THR A 280 -8.59 12.47 -19.92
N HIS A 281 -8.77 13.42 -20.84
CA HIS A 281 -9.56 14.61 -20.52
C HIS A 281 -11.02 14.20 -20.30
N LEU A 282 -11.69 14.82 -19.34
CA LEU A 282 -13.11 14.56 -19.08
C LEU A 282 -13.95 14.70 -20.36
N ALA A 283 -13.70 15.73 -21.17
CA ALA A 283 -14.44 15.92 -22.42
C ALA A 283 -14.26 14.76 -23.40
N CYS A 284 -13.04 14.23 -23.57
CA CYS A 284 -12.77 13.07 -24.44
C CYS A 284 -13.53 11.84 -23.94
N ASN A 285 -13.48 11.58 -22.62
CA ASN A 285 -14.19 10.48 -22.00
C ASN A 285 -15.72 10.59 -22.19
N LEU A 286 -16.28 11.78 -21.97
CA LEU A 286 -17.71 12.03 -22.17
C LEU A 286 -18.13 11.86 -23.64
N ALA A 287 -17.31 12.33 -24.58
CA ALA A 287 -17.57 12.18 -26.01
C ALA A 287 -17.55 10.71 -26.43
N LYS A 288 -16.47 9.98 -26.09
CA LYS A 288 -16.35 8.53 -26.32
C LYS A 288 -17.54 7.76 -25.75
N ASN A 289 -17.93 8.03 -24.50
CA ASN A 289 -19.05 7.32 -23.88
C ASN A 289 -20.41 7.64 -24.50
N LYS A 290 -20.57 8.81 -25.12
CA LYS A 290 -21.84 9.23 -25.70
C LYS A 290 -22.02 8.77 -27.15
N TYR A 291 -20.95 8.79 -27.93
CA TYR A 291 -20.99 8.57 -29.38
C TYR A 291 -20.27 7.29 -29.82
N GLY A 292 -19.47 6.66 -28.95
CA GLY A 292 -18.63 5.52 -29.32
C GLY A 292 -17.22 5.96 -29.72
N MET A 293 -16.34 4.98 -29.95
CA MET A 293 -14.94 5.24 -30.30
C MET A 293 -14.81 5.71 -31.75
N ASP A 294 -15.50 5.06 -32.68
CA ASP A 294 -15.40 5.35 -34.13
C ASP A 294 -15.78 6.81 -34.44
N ASP A 295 -16.97 7.24 -34.01
CA ASP A 295 -17.44 8.63 -34.16
C ASP A 295 -16.50 9.64 -33.49
N PHE A 296 -15.88 9.25 -32.37
CA PHE A 296 -14.93 10.10 -31.65
C PHE A 296 -13.61 10.25 -32.41
N GLU A 297 -13.07 9.17 -32.99
CA GLU A 297 -11.85 9.19 -33.79
C GLU A 297 -12.02 10.00 -35.09
N ASP A 298 -13.18 9.89 -35.75
CA ASP A 298 -13.53 10.70 -36.92
C ASP A 298 -13.55 12.20 -36.57
N TRP A 299 -14.24 12.56 -35.49
CA TRP A 299 -14.26 13.94 -34.99
C TRP A 299 -12.86 14.45 -34.64
N LEU A 300 -12.05 13.61 -34.01
CA LEU A 300 -10.69 13.97 -33.62
C LEU A 300 -9.77 14.17 -34.84
N SER A 301 -9.98 13.40 -35.91
CA SER A 301 -9.26 13.53 -37.18
C SER A 301 -9.55 14.87 -37.85
N VAL A 302 -10.81 15.29 -37.85
CA VAL A 302 -11.20 16.64 -38.33
C VAL A 302 -10.50 17.73 -37.52
N LEU A 303 -10.48 17.62 -36.19
CA LEU A 303 -9.79 18.60 -35.33
C LEU A 303 -8.28 18.65 -35.54
N ARG A 304 -7.66 17.53 -35.93
CA ARG A 304 -6.24 17.44 -36.27
C ARG A 304 -5.93 17.93 -37.69
N GLY A 305 -6.95 18.31 -38.47
CA GLY A 305 -6.81 18.75 -39.86
C GLY A 305 -6.48 17.61 -40.82
N VAL A 306 -6.89 16.37 -40.50
CA VAL A 306 -6.77 15.22 -41.38
C VAL A 306 -8.07 15.07 -42.18
N ASP A 307 -7.97 15.02 -43.51
CA ASP A 307 -9.12 14.76 -44.37
C ASP A 307 -9.66 13.35 -44.11
N LEU A 308 -10.92 13.26 -43.71
CA LEU A 308 -11.64 11.99 -43.63
C LEU A 308 -11.83 11.46 -45.05
N GLN A 309 -11.21 10.32 -45.39
CA GLN A 309 -11.61 9.63 -46.61
C GLN A 309 -13.03 9.12 -46.42
N PRO A 310 -13.97 9.44 -47.33
CA PRO A 310 -15.27 8.81 -47.29
C PRO A 310 -15.06 7.30 -47.52
N GLY A 311 -15.38 6.49 -46.51
CA GLY A 311 -15.45 5.04 -46.66
C GLY A 311 -16.52 4.69 -47.69
N GLY A 312 -16.15 3.85 -48.65
CA GLY A 312 -17.07 3.23 -49.62
C GLY A 312 -17.84 2.05 -49.06
#